data_AF-A0A379G6Z2-F1
#
_entry.id   AF-A0A379G6Z2-F1
#
_cell.length_a   1.000
_cell.length_b   1.000
_cell.length_c   1.000
_cell.angle_alpha   90.00
_cell.angle_beta   90.00
_cell.angle_gamma   90.00
#
_symmetry.space_group_name_H-M   'P 1'
#
loop_
_entity.id
_entity.type
_entity.pdbx_description
1 polymer ?
#
loop_
_entity_poly.entity_id
_entity_poly.type
_entity_poly.pdbx_seq_one_letter_code
_entity_poly.pdbx_strand_id
1 'polypeptide(L)'
;MIKIMELTSRHRKTMIDVLTIPPKSSIKWDDVISLIPNLGGIVKSGNGSRRKFILLGSLFQTHQPHPGNVMDKGAVSGLREWFENVIGVKYD
;
A
#
# COMPACT_ATOMS: atom_id res chain seq x y z
N MET A 1 4.71 -12.49 -9.91
CA MET A 1 5.63 -11.37 -9.65
C MET A 1 5.09 -10.13 -10.33
N ILE A 2 4.96 -9.02 -9.61
CA ILE A 2 4.50 -7.74 -10.17
C ILE A 2 5.70 -7.04 -10.80
N LYS A 3 5.59 -6.61 -12.06
CA LYS A 3 6.62 -5.83 -12.73
C LYS A 3 6.47 -4.35 -12.35
N ILE A 4 7.24 -3.87 -11.36
CA ILE A 4 7.19 -2.47 -10.89
C ILE A 4 7.44 -1.47 -12.02
N MET A 5 8.24 -1.84 -13.02
CA MET A 5 8.54 -1.00 -14.19
C MET A 5 7.34 -0.80 -15.14
N GLU A 6 6.30 -1.63 -15.06
CA GLU A 6 5.07 -1.45 -15.85
C GLU A 6 4.06 -0.51 -15.16
N LEU A 7 4.31 -0.14 -13.90
CA LEU A 7 3.46 0.81 -13.19
C LEU A 7 3.62 2.22 -13.76
N THR A 8 2.53 2.99 -13.71
CA THR A 8 2.56 4.44 -13.98
C THR A 8 3.57 5.14 -13.07
N SER A 9 4.08 6.31 -13.48
CA SER A 9 5.05 7.06 -12.68
C SER A 9 4.57 7.31 -11.24
N ARG A 10 3.28 7.60 -11.07
CA ARG A 10 2.65 7.80 -9.76
C ARG A 10 2.64 6.53 -8.93
N HIS A 11 2.11 5.42 -9.48
CA HIS A 11 2.02 4.15 -8.77
C HIS A 11 3.38 3.55 -8.45
N ARG A 12 4.33 3.67 -9.37
CA ARG A 12 5.73 3.28 -9.15
C ARG A 12 6.34 4.03 -7.99
N LYS A 13 6.17 5.36 -7.96
CA LYS A 13 6.66 6.19 -6.85
C LYS A 13 6.03 5.77 -5.52
N THR A 14 4.71 5.55 -5.49
CA THR A 14 4.02 5.09 -4.28
C THR A 14 4.56 3.73 -3.80
N MET A 15 4.74 2.77 -4.70
CA MET A 15 5.32 1.47 -4.38
C MET A 15 6.72 1.62 -3.78
N ILE A 16 7.61 2.39 -4.43
CA ILE A 16 8.98 2.64 -3.94
C ILE A 16 8.96 3.33 -2.56
N ASP A 17 8.10 4.33 -2.38
CA ASP A 17 7.98 5.06 -1.12
C ASP A 17 7.52 4.15 0.02
N VAL A 18 6.57 3.25 -0.24
CA VAL A 18 6.09 2.25 0.74
C VAL A 18 7.20 1.25 1.08
N LEU A 19 7.98 0.81 0.10
CA LEU A 19 9.08 -0.16 0.29
C LEU A 19 10.34 0.46 0.93
N THR A 20 10.39 1.77 1.13
CA THR A 20 11.55 2.47 1.72
C THR A 20 11.66 2.21 3.23
N ILE A 21 12.89 1.97 3.71
CA ILE A 21 13.22 1.86 5.13
C ILE A 21 14.23 2.98 5.49
N PRO A 22 13.95 3.84 6.49
CA PRO A 22 12.75 3.89 7.31
C PRO A 22 11.49 4.38 6.55
N PRO A 23 10.27 4.08 7.04
CA PRO A 23 9.02 4.50 6.41
C PRO A 23 8.95 6.02 6.19
N LYS A 24 8.62 6.44 4.97
CA LYS A 24 8.40 7.85 4.65
C LYS A 24 7.13 8.37 5.34
N SER A 25 7.20 9.58 5.89
CA SER A 25 6.09 10.24 6.58
C SER A 25 5.11 10.98 5.65
N SER A 26 5.35 10.97 4.34
CA SER A 26 4.59 11.76 3.35
C SER A 26 3.67 10.91 2.44
N ILE A 27 3.49 9.63 2.77
CA ILE A 27 2.69 8.71 1.95
C ILE A 27 1.20 9.06 2.10
N LYS A 28 0.58 9.43 0.97
CA LYS A 28 -0.84 9.78 0.93
C LYS A 28 -1.70 8.53 0.83
N TRP A 29 -2.78 8.50 1.58
CA TRP A 29 -3.76 7.42 1.56
C TRP A 29 -4.37 7.25 0.16
N ASP A 30 -4.72 8.36 -0.52
CA ASP A 30 -5.25 8.32 -1.89
C ASP A 30 -4.30 7.68 -2.91
N ASP A 31 -3.00 7.86 -2.72
CA ASP A 31 -1.99 7.23 -3.59
C ASP A 31 -2.01 5.70 -3.38
N VAL A 32 -2.08 5.24 -2.13
CA VAL A 32 -2.14 3.82 -1.77
C VAL A 32 -3.44 3.16 -2.22
N ILE A 33 -4.60 3.76 -2.00
CA ILE A 33 -5.87 3.16 -2.44
C ILE A 33 -5.97 3.06 -3.97
N SER A 34 -5.34 3.99 -4.70
CA SER A 34 -5.28 3.93 -6.16
C SER A 34 -4.29 2.87 -6.67
N LEU A 35 -3.25 2.57 -5.88
CA LEU A 35 -2.26 1.55 -6.20
C LEU A 35 -2.87 0.14 -6.09
N ILE A 36 -3.67 -0.14 -5.06
CA ILE A 36 -4.19 -1.51 -4.82
C ILE A 36 -4.94 -2.09 -6.04
N PRO A 37 -5.92 -1.41 -6.68
CA PRO A 37 -6.57 -1.92 -7.89
C PRO A 37 -5.64 -2.01 -9.10
N ASN A 38 -4.65 -1.11 -9.21
CA ASN A 38 -3.66 -1.17 -10.28
C ASN A 38 -2.78 -2.43 -10.19
N LEU A 39 -2.55 -2.93 -8.96
CA LEU A 39 -1.88 -4.21 -8.72
C LEU A 39 -2.81 -5.43 -8.91
N GLY A 40 -4.06 -5.23 -9.32
CA GLY A 40 -5.09 -6.28 -9.42
C GLY A 40 -5.77 -6.63 -8.09
N GLY A 41 -5.57 -5.79 -7.06
CA GLY A 41 -6.19 -5.96 -5.75
C GLY A 41 -7.55 -5.26 -5.60
N ILE A 42 -8.13 -5.38 -4.42
CA ILE A 42 -9.44 -4.80 -4.07
C ILE A 42 -9.33 -4.05 -2.75
N VAL A 43 -9.95 -2.87 -2.67
CA VAL A 43 -10.15 -2.12 -1.42
C VAL A 43 -11.59 -2.30 -0.96
N LYS A 44 -11.80 -2.72 0.29
CA LYS A 44 -13.12 -2.83 0.92
C LYS A 44 -13.22 -1.96 2.17
N SER A 45 -14.37 -1.35 2.37
CA SER A 45 -14.71 -0.65 3.61
C SER A 45 -15.07 -1.64 4.72
N GLY A 46 -14.66 -1.33 5.95
CA GLY A 46 -15.19 -1.92 7.17
C GLY A 46 -15.92 -0.88 8.01
N ASN A 47 -16.22 -1.20 9.27
CA ASN A 47 -16.89 -0.27 10.18
C ASN A 47 -16.01 0.95 10.47
N GLY A 48 -16.53 2.15 10.21
CA GLY A 48 -15.85 3.43 10.43
C GLY A 48 -14.69 3.65 9.46
N SER A 49 -13.54 4.07 9.98
CA SER A 49 -12.31 4.28 9.18
C SER A 49 -11.60 2.98 8.81
N ARG A 50 -12.04 1.81 9.27
CA ARG A 50 -11.40 0.53 8.95
C ARG A 50 -11.50 0.22 7.46
N ARG A 51 -10.40 -0.27 6.89
CA ARG A 51 -10.27 -0.62 5.48
C ARG A 51 -9.57 -1.97 5.36
N LYS A 52 -9.88 -2.69 4.30
CA LYS A 52 -9.33 -4.00 3.97
C LYS A 52 -8.77 -3.94 2.55
N PHE A 53 -7.49 -4.27 2.39
CA PHE A 53 -6.87 -4.45 1.08
C PHE A 53 -6.73 -5.94 0.82
N ILE A 54 -7.12 -6.38 -0.36
CA ILE A 54 -7.02 -7.77 -0.79
C ILE A 54 -6.15 -7.80 -2.04
N LEU A 55 -5.08 -8.60 -2.04
CA LEU A 55 -4.17 -8.75 -3.17
C LEU A 55 -3.63 -10.18 -3.19
N LEU A 56 -3.73 -10.84 -4.33
CA LEU A 56 -3.25 -12.23 -4.53
C LEU A 56 -3.75 -13.21 -3.43
N GLY A 57 -5.01 -13.05 -2.99
CA GLY A 57 -5.61 -13.88 -1.95
C GLY A 57 -5.22 -13.54 -0.51
N SER A 58 -4.29 -12.60 -0.31
CA SER A 58 -3.90 -12.10 1.02
C SER A 58 -4.72 -10.89 1.43
N LEU A 59 -4.92 -10.70 2.74
CA LEU A 59 -5.69 -9.63 3.35
C LEU A 59 -4.79 -8.75 4.22
N PHE A 60 -4.85 -7.43 4.02
CA PHE A 60 -4.29 -6.44 4.93
C PHE A 60 -5.39 -5.55 5.51
N GLN A 61 -5.38 -5.36 6.82
CA GLN A 61 -6.32 -4.48 7.52
C GLN A 61 -5.61 -3.22 7.97
N THR A 62 -6.22 -2.08 7.71
CA THR A 62 -5.68 -0.77 8.11
C THR A 62 -6.80 0.21 8.40
N HIS A 63 -6.46 1.42 8.81
CA HIS A 63 -7.40 2.51 9.03
C HIS A 63 -7.13 3.61 8.01
N GLN A 64 -8.18 4.12 7.38
CA GLN A 64 -8.11 5.36 6.62
C GLN A 64 -7.76 6.50 7.59
N PRO A 65 -6.73 7.31 7.30
CA PRO A 65 -6.41 8.49 8.08
C PRO A 65 -7.61 9.46 8.15
N HIS A 66 -7.81 10.09 9.31
CA HIS A 66 -8.83 11.11 9.52
C HIS A 66 -8.41 12.05 10.68
N PRO A 67 -8.53 13.38 10.55
CA PRO A 67 -9.09 14.14 9.41
C PRO A 67 -8.17 14.28 8.19
N GLY A 68 -6.93 13.80 8.25
CA GLY A 68 -5.93 13.96 7.18
C GLY A 68 -5.98 12.89 6.08
N ASN A 69 -5.06 13.01 5.12
CA ASN A 69 -4.83 12.06 4.02
C ASN A 69 -3.43 11.41 4.08
N VAL A 70 -2.70 11.59 5.18
CA VAL A 70 -1.34 11.05 5.35
C VAL A 70 -1.41 9.81 6.22
N MET A 71 -0.85 8.71 5.75
CA MET A 71 -0.76 7.47 6.52
C MET A 71 0.23 7.63 7.67
N ASP A 72 -0.09 7.07 8.84
CA ASP A 72 0.87 7.00 9.93
C ASP A 72 2.00 5.99 9.62
N LYS A 73 3.16 6.18 10.25
CA LYS A 73 4.34 5.36 9.98
C LYS A 73 4.11 3.87 10.29
N GLY A 74 3.27 3.54 11.26
CA GLY A 74 2.95 2.15 11.61
C GLY A 74 2.13 1.47 10.52
N ALA A 75 1.10 2.14 10.01
CA ALA A 75 0.32 1.66 8.87
C ALA A 75 1.17 1.51 7.60
N VAL A 76 2.13 2.42 7.36
CA VAL A 76 3.09 2.29 6.25
C VAL A 76 4.01 1.08 6.45
N SER A 77 4.58 0.89 7.64
CA SER A 77 5.41 -0.29 7.94
C SER A 77 4.65 -1.60 7.73
N GLY A 78 3.41 -1.69 8.22
CA GLY A 78 2.58 -2.88 8.02
C GLY A 78 2.23 -3.12 6.56
N LEU A 79 1.99 -2.05 5.79
CA LEU A 79 1.73 -2.14 4.34
C LEU A 79 2.99 -2.65 3.59
N ARG A 80 4.17 -2.17 3.96
CA ARG A 80 5.46 -2.63 3.42
C ARG A 80 5.63 -4.13 3.65
N GLU A 81 5.53 -4.57 4.90
CA GLU A 81 5.69 -5.98 5.27
C GLU A 81 4.67 -6.86 4.53
N TRP A 82 3.44 -6.37 4.39
CA TRP A 82 2.43 -7.07 3.61
C TRP A 82 2.80 -7.16 2.12
N PHE A 83 3.28 -6.09 1.49
CA PHE A 83 3.74 -6.14 0.10
C PHE A 83 4.93 -7.08 -0.09
N GLU A 84 5.91 -7.07 0.82
CA GLU A 84 7.07 -7.99 0.77
C GLU A 84 6.62 -9.45 0.80
N ASN A 85 5.65 -9.79 1.66
CA ASN A 85 5.10 -11.13 1.79
C ASN A 85 4.20 -11.55 0.61
N VAL A 86 3.41 -10.62 0.06
CA VAL A 86 2.38 -10.94 -0.95
C VAL A 86 2.92 -10.91 -2.37
N ILE A 87 3.76 -9.93 -2.70
CA ILE A 87 4.22 -9.69 -4.08
C ILE A 87 5.52 -10.46 -4.34
N GLY A 88 6.29 -10.74 -3.29
CA GLY A 88 7.66 -11.23 -3.37
C GLY A 88 8.56 -10.13 -3.92
N VAL A 89 9.37 -9.52 -3.06
CA VAL A 89 10.40 -8.58 -3.50
C VAL A 89 11.68 -9.37 -3.72
N LYS A 90 12.16 -9.41 -4.97
CA LYS A 90 13.56 -9.69 -5.22
C LYS A 90 14.29 -8.36 -5.06
N TYR A 91 15.07 -8.25 -3.98
CA TYR A 91 16.09 -7.23 -3.89
C TYR A 91 17.21 -7.72 -4.80
N ASP A 92 17.35 -7.10 -5.97
CA ASP A 92 18.61 -7.21 -6.72
C ASP A 92 19.72 -6.47 -5.95
#